data_AF-A0A9D6Q2D3-F1
#
_entry.id   AF-A0A9D6Q2D3-F1
#
_cell.length_a   1.000
_cell.length_b   1.000
_cell.length_c   1.000
_cell.angle_alpha   90.00
_cell.angle_beta   90.00
_cell.angle_gamma   90.00
#
_symmetry.space_group_name_H-M   'P 1'
#
loop_
_entity.id
_entity.type
_entity.pdbx_description
1 polymer ?
#
loop_
_entity_poly.entity_id
_entity_poly.type
_entity_poly.pdbx_seq_one_letter_code
_entity_poly.pdbx_strand_id
1 'polypeptide(L)'
;MRFNQILLILASLFILQGCYGTITGTVVDAETGQPIEGAVVLVQWTVTKGLGLTYHERYKVIEVITDKEGKFTVSGVYNPLVDLPEVVIYKKGYVAWRNDFIFPNYEKRKDFKWRNNYVFKLEQFKKGYSHSKHIDFINTALSLNSSSKLVQAYSWEGQFASKEEELYRKKRIYIWL
;
A
#
# COMPACT_ATOMS: atom_id res chain seq x y z
N MET A 1 -4.51 -46.10 -20.98
CA MET A 1 -3.86 -44.78 -21.11
C MET A 1 -2.43 -44.91 -20.62
N ARG A 2 -1.43 -44.55 -21.44
CA ARG A 2 0.00 -44.80 -21.15
C ARG A 2 0.51 -43.82 -20.10
N PHE A 3 1.30 -44.31 -19.14
CA PHE A 3 1.87 -43.55 -18.00
C PHE A 3 2.47 -42.18 -18.40
N ASN A 4 3.08 -42.10 -19.59
CA ASN A 4 3.65 -40.86 -20.13
C ASN A 4 2.61 -39.76 -20.43
N GLN A 5 1.35 -40.11 -20.72
CA GLN A 5 0.27 -39.14 -20.90
C GLN A 5 -0.27 -38.62 -19.56
N ILE A 6 -0.24 -39.43 -18.51
CA ILE A 6 -0.63 -39.00 -17.14
C ILE A 6 0.41 -38.01 -16.61
N LEU A 7 1.70 -38.22 -16.88
CA LEU A 7 2.77 -37.30 -16.49
C LEU A 7 2.67 -35.94 -17.19
N LEU A 8 2.27 -35.91 -18.47
CA LEU A 8 2.04 -34.67 -19.23
C LEU A 8 0.79 -33.90 -18.76
N ILE A 9 -0.27 -34.60 -18.34
CA ILE A 9 -1.48 -33.98 -17.78
C ILE A 9 -1.24 -33.45 -16.36
N LEU A 10 -0.43 -34.14 -15.54
CA LEU A 10 -0.02 -33.63 -14.23
C LEU A 10 0.93 -32.42 -14.35
N ALA A 11 1.83 -32.42 -15.33
CA ALA A 11 2.67 -31.28 -15.64
C ALA A 11 1.86 -30.07 -16.14
N SER A 12 0.80 -30.26 -16.94
CA SER A 12 -0.06 -29.17 -17.40
C SER A 12 -1.01 -28.62 -16.31
N LEU A 13 -1.47 -29.45 -15.37
CA LEU A 13 -2.23 -29.02 -14.21
C LEU A 13 -1.38 -28.21 -13.20
N PHE A 14 -0.07 -28.45 -13.15
CA PHE A 14 0.86 -27.68 -12.30
C PHE A 14 1.18 -26.29 -12.88
N ILE A 15 1.07 -26.10 -14.20
CA ILE A 15 1.32 -24.82 -14.89
C ILE A 15 0.15 -23.82 -14.69
N LEU A 16 -1.04 -24.29 -14.26
CA LEU A 16 -2.19 -23.42 -13.96
C LEU A 16 -2.12 -22.72 -12.60
N GLN A 17 -1.09 -22.96 -11.79
CA GLN A 17 -0.78 -22.11 -10.64
C GLN A 17 -0.08 -20.82 -11.06
N GLY A 18 -0.54 -20.19 -12.15
CA GLY A 18 -0.15 -18.85 -12.54
C GLY A 18 -0.44 -17.89 -11.39
N CYS A 19 0.62 -17.53 -10.66
CA CYS A 19 0.57 -16.71 -9.46
C CYS A 19 0.27 -15.25 -9.81
N TYR A 20 -0.96 -14.98 -10.26
CA TYR A 20 -1.53 -13.64 -10.39
C TYR A 20 -2.90 -13.61 -9.70
N GLY A 21 -2.92 -14.23 -8.52
CA GLY A 21 -4.12 -14.53 -7.73
C GLY A 21 -4.68 -13.30 -7.02
N THR A 22 -5.94 -13.47 -6.59
CA THR A 22 -6.61 -12.61 -5.62
C THR A 22 -5.68 -12.24 -4.46
N ILE A 23 -5.53 -10.94 -4.22
CA ILE A 23 -4.79 -10.41 -3.08
C ILE A 23 -5.73 -10.44 -1.89
N THR A 24 -5.38 -11.24 -0.88
CA THR A 24 -6.08 -11.30 0.40
C THR A 24 -5.14 -10.92 1.52
N GLY A 25 -5.69 -10.27 2.54
CA GLY A 25 -4.91 -9.86 3.69
C GLY A 25 -5.76 -9.61 4.92
N THR A 26 -5.07 -9.45 6.04
CA THR A 26 -5.66 -9.02 7.31
C THR A 26 -4.84 -7.86 7.83
N VAL A 27 -5.53 -6.79 8.19
CA VAL A 27 -4.96 -5.55 8.73
C VAL A 27 -5.13 -5.57 10.23
N VAL A 28 -4.03 -5.44 10.95
CA VAL A 28 -3.99 -5.48 12.42
C VAL A 28 -3.19 -4.31 12.95
N ASP A 29 -3.51 -3.90 14.18
CA ASP A 29 -2.69 -2.97 14.95
C ASP A 29 -1.37 -3.67 15.34
N ALA A 30 -0.25 -2.99 15.13
CA ALA A 30 1.08 -3.60 15.25
C ALA A 30 1.45 -3.91 16.71
N GLU A 31 0.92 -3.12 17.64
CA GLU A 31 1.21 -3.19 19.08
C GLU A 31 0.34 -4.24 19.79
N THR A 32 -0.96 -4.28 19.47
CA THR A 32 -1.97 -5.11 20.14
C THR A 32 -2.28 -6.40 19.38
N GLY A 33 -2.00 -6.43 18.06
CA GLY A 33 -2.38 -7.54 17.18
C GLY A 33 -3.88 -7.61 16.88
N GLN A 34 -4.68 -6.64 17.33
CA GLN A 34 -6.12 -6.63 17.11
C GLN A 34 -6.46 -6.27 15.65
N PRO A 35 -7.51 -6.86 15.05
CA PRO A 35 -7.94 -6.50 13.70
C PRO A 35 -8.41 -5.05 13.60
N ILE A 36 -8.10 -4.41 12.48
CA ILE A 36 -8.50 -3.02 12.21
C ILE A 36 -9.63 -3.00 11.19
N GLU A 37 -10.84 -2.69 11.65
CA GLU A 37 -11.99 -2.40 10.80
C GLU A 37 -11.89 -1.02 10.14
N GLY A 38 -12.32 -0.93 8.88
CA GLY A 38 -12.46 0.34 8.19
C GLY A 38 -11.13 0.97 7.77
N ALA A 39 -10.06 0.19 7.64
CA ALA A 39 -8.83 0.62 7.00
C ALA A 39 -9.03 0.63 5.48
N VAL A 40 -8.55 1.67 4.81
CA VAL A 40 -8.58 1.75 3.36
C VAL A 40 -7.36 1.02 2.83
N VAL A 41 -7.61 0.06 1.94
CA VAL A 41 -6.58 -0.68 1.22
C VAL A 41 -6.65 -0.28 -0.24
N LEU A 42 -5.59 0.36 -0.72
CA LEU A 42 -5.42 0.73 -2.12
C LEU A 42 -4.39 -0.19 -2.75
N VAL A 43 -4.78 -0.80 -3.88
CA VAL A 43 -3.90 -1.62 -4.71
C VAL A 43 -3.83 -1.01 -6.10
N GLN A 44 -2.63 -0.63 -6.54
CA GLN A 44 -2.38 -0.04 -7.84
C GLN A 44 -1.47 -0.95 -8.67
N TRP A 45 -1.87 -1.25 -9.89
CA TRP A 45 -1.04 -1.89 -10.89
C TRP A 45 -0.58 -0.87 -11.92
N THR A 46 0.66 -1.03 -12.36
CA THR A 46 1.26 -0.26 -13.45
C THR A 46 1.71 -1.16 -14.58
N VAL A 47 1.93 -0.57 -15.75
CA VAL A 47 2.65 -1.21 -16.85
C VAL A 47 3.86 -0.36 -17.15
N THR A 48 5.04 -0.98 -17.14
CA THR A 48 6.27 -0.35 -17.62
C THR A 48 6.20 -0.22 -19.14
N LYS A 49 6.33 1.02 -19.64
CA LYS A 49 6.35 1.35 -21.07
C LYS A 49 7.62 2.10 -21.47
N GLY A 50 7.88 2.11 -22.78
CA GLY A 50 9.02 2.81 -23.38
C GLY A 50 10.15 1.85 -23.79
N LEU A 51 10.86 2.22 -24.86
CA LEU A 51 12.10 1.59 -25.28
C LEU A 51 13.24 2.57 -24.98
N GLY A 52 14.13 2.24 -24.03
CA GLY A 52 15.14 3.15 -23.51
C GLY A 52 14.69 3.87 -22.24
N LEU A 53 14.13 5.09 -22.38
CA LEU A 53 13.55 5.81 -21.24
C LEU A 53 12.22 5.19 -20.86
N THR A 54 12.23 4.40 -19.80
CA THR A 54 11.02 3.75 -19.30
C THR A 54 10.21 4.67 -18.40
N TYR A 55 8.89 4.52 -18.45
CA TYR A 55 7.94 5.15 -17.53
C TYR A 55 6.88 4.14 -17.11
N HIS A 56 6.29 4.36 -15.95
CA HIS A 56 5.19 3.53 -15.46
C HIS A 56 3.87 4.22 -15.78
N GLU A 57 2.99 3.53 -16.50
CA GLU A 57 1.62 3.98 -16.74
C GLU A 57 0.66 3.23 -15.79
N ARG A 58 -0.31 3.96 -15.23
CA ARG A 58 -1.34 3.36 -14.39
C ARG A 58 -2.20 2.39 -15.21
N TYR A 59 -2.29 1.15 -14.75
CA TYR A 59 -3.10 0.12 -15.39
C TYR A 59 -4.45 -0.07 -14.68
N LYS A 60 -4.44 -0.25 -13.36
CA LYS A 60 -5.65 -0.48 -12.57
C LYS A 60 -5.46 0.00 -11.14
N VAL A 61 -6.49 0.57 -10.54
CA VAL A 61 -6.52 0.91 -9.11
C VAL A 61 -7.79 0.34 -8.51
N ILE A 62 -7.66 -0.34 -7.37
CA ILE A 62 -8.79 -0.83 -6.59
C ILE A 62 -8.63 -0.34 -5.16
N GLU A 63 -9.73 0.19 -4.60
CA GLU A 63 -9.81 0.62 -3.20
C GLU A 63 -10.91 -0.15 -2.48
N VAL A 64 -10.51 -0.94 -1.47
CA VAL A 64 -11.41 -1.67 -0.59
C VAL A 64 -11.27 -1.17 0.84
N ILE A 65 -12.26 -1.50 1.66
CA ILE A 65 -12.30 -1.17 3.08
C ILE A 65 -12.30 -2.49 3.85
N THR A 66 -11.50 -2.60 4.89
CA THR A 66 -11.45 -3.80 5.73
C THR A 66 -12.74 -4.02 6.52
N ASP A 67 -13.13 -5.28 6.68
CA ASP A 67 -14.26 -5.70 7.51
C ASP A 67 -13.91 -5.70 9.02
N LYS A 68 -14.86 -6.17 9.85
CA LYS A 68 -14.73 -6.24 11.32
C LYS A 68 -13.58 -7.12 11.78
N GLU A 69 -13.24 -8.13 10.99
CA GLU A 69 -12.11 -9.03 11.21
C GLU A 69 -10.80 -8.47 10.63
N GLY A 70 -10.82 -7.23 10.12
CA GLY A 70 -9.67 -6.56 9.50
C GLY A 70 -9.31 -7.14 8.13
N LYS A 71 -10.15 -8.00 7.55
CA LYS A 71 -9.85 -8.70 6.30
C LYS A 71 -10.25 -7.87 5.10
N PHE A 72 -9.56 -8.13 4.00
CA PHE A 72 -9.92 -7.59 2.69
C PHE A 72 -9.58 -8.59 1.59
N THR A 73 -10.25 -8.41 0.45
CA THR A 73 -10.02 -9.19 -0.76
C THR A 73 -10.03 -8.26 -1.97
N VAL A 74 -9.01 -8.37 -2.81
CA VAL A 74 -8.89 -7.61 -4.06
C VAL A 74 -8.58 -8.57 -5.20
N SER A 75 -9.41 -8.55 -6.24
CA SER A 75 -9.16 -9.36 -7.43
C SER A 75 -7.86 -8.93 -8.10
N GLY A 76 -6.95 -9.90 -8.32
CA GLY A 76 -5.71 -9.69 -9.03
C GLY A 76 -5.91 -9.31 -10.50
N VAL A 77 -4.80 -9.11 -11.20
CA VAL A 77 -4.78 -8.84 -12.64
C VAL A 77 -4.03 -9.98 -13.32
N TYR A 78 -4.72 -10.69 -14.22
CA TYR A 78 -4.12 -11.77 -15.00
C TYR A 78 -3.55 -11.21 -16.32
N ASN A 79 -2.39 -10.55 -16.24
CA ASN A 79 -1.68 -10.04 -17.40
C ASN A 79 -0.16 -10.05 -17.13
N PRO A 80 0.65 -10.82 -17.87
CA PRO A 80 2.08 -10.94 -17.64
C PRO A 80 2.87 -9.65 -17.95
N LEU A 81 2.27 -8.68 -18.63
CA LEU A 81 2.89 -7.38 -18.94
C LEU A 81 2.65 -6.33 -17.84
N VAL A 82 1.88 -6.67 -16.81
CA VAL A 82 1.55 -5.77 -15.71
C VAL A 82 2.56 -6.00 -14.59
N ASP A 83 3.11 -4.90 -14.06
CA ASP A 83 4.06 -4.93 -12.95
C ASP A 83 3.38 -5.47 -11.67
N LEU A 84 4.18 -5.91 -10.70
CA LEU A 84 3.66 -6.22 -9.37
C LEU A 84 3.01 -4.96 -8.77
N PRO A 85 1.86 -5.09 -8.09
CA PRO A 85 1.15 -3.91 -7.64
C PRO A 85 1.88 -3.20 -6.50
N GLU A 86 1.58 -1.92 -6.38
CA GLU A 86 1.84 -1.13 -5.18
C GLU A 86 0.64 -1.23 -4.23
N VAL A 87 0.93 -1.32 -2.94
CA VAL A 87 -0.11 -1.41 -1.89
C VAL A 87 0.13 -0.34 -0.86
N VAL A 88 -0.93 0.42 -0.60
CA VAL A 88 -0.98 1.39 0.50
C VAL A 88 -2.19 1.09 1.37
N ILE A 89 -1.96 0.94 2.66
CA ILE A 89 -3.01 0.68 3.64
C ILE A 89 -2.98 1.78 4.69
N TYR A 90 -4.14 2.36 4.98
CA TYR A 90 -4.21 3.44 5.93
C TYR A 90 -5.50 3.44 6.74
N LYS A 91 -5.36 3.82 8.01
CA LYS A 91 -6.45 4.13 8.93
C LYS A 91 -6.06 5.38 9.71
N LYS A 92 -7.02 6.30 9.91
CA LYS A 92 -6.83 7.47 10.78
C LYS A 92 -6.26 7.05 12.14
N GLY A 93 -5.20 7.72 12.58
CA GLY A 93 -4.49 7.43 13.83
C GLY A 93 -3.31 6.46 13.68
N TYR A 94 -3.08 5.91 12.49
CA TYR A 94 -1.97 5.00 12.20
C TYR A 94 -1.02 5.59 11.15
N VAL A 95 0.19 5.08 11.12
CA VAL A 95 1.13 5.26 10.02
C VAL A 95 0.65 4.44 8.82
N ALA A 96 0.61 5.05 7.64
CA ALA A 96 0.30 4.35 6.40
C ALA A 96 1.32 3.23 6.17
N TRP A 97 0.83 2.04 5.86
CA TRP A 97 1.66 0.92 5.47
C TRP A 97 1.83 0.94 3.95
N ARG A 98 3.08 0.99 3.46
CA ARG A 98 3.41 0.83 2.04
C ARG A 98 4.27 -0.41 1.82
N ASN A 99 4.12 -1.07 0.67
CA ASN A 99 4.90 -2.27 0.34
C ASN A 99 6.35 -1.98 -0.10
N ASP A 100 6.69 -0.73 -0.41
CA ASP A 100 7.98 -0.31 -0.96
C ASP A 100 8.86 0.44 0.05
N PHE A 101 8.28 1.30 0.90
CA PHE A 101 9.00 2.11 1.88
C PHE A 101 8.37 2.10 3.27
N ILE A 102 9.18 2.46 4.27
CA ILE A 102 8.82 2.52 5.69
C ILE A 102 8.94 3.97 6.18
N PHE A 103 7.85 4.52 6.73
CA PHE A 103 7.85 5.81 7.41
C PHE A 103 8.48 5.69 8.81
N PRO A 104 9.15 6.72 9.35
CA PRO A 104 9.37 8.07 8.79
C PRO A 104 10.64 8.21 7.94
N ASN A 105 11.47 7.17 7.88
CA ASN A 105 12.83 7.28 7.33
C ASN A 105 12.91 7.02 5.82
N TYR A 106 11.81 6.59 5.19
CA TYR A 106 11.78 6.17 3.78
C TYR A 106 12.79 5.03 3.50
N GLU A 107 12.96 4.14 4.47
CA GLU A 107 13.78 2.95 4.27
C GLU A 107 13.06 1.98 3.35
N LYS A 108 13.76 1.41 2.37
CA LYS A 108 13.18 0.44 1.44
C LYS A 108 12.74 -0.81 2.22
N ARG A 109 11.48 -1.18 2.07
CA ARG A 109 10.90 -2.36 2.69
C ARG A 109 11.52 -3.63 2.10
N LYS A 110 11.97 -4.54 2.97
CA LYS A 110 12.58 -5.83 2.59
C LYS A 110 11.88 -7.05 3.23
N ASP A 111 11.00 -6.80 4.20
CA ASP A 111 10.27 -7.82 4.96
C ASP A 111 8.96 -8.26 4.27
N PHE A 112 8.55 -7.58 3.22
CA PHE A 112 7.36 -7.91 2.45
C PHE A 112 7.68 -8.84 1.28
N LYS A 113 6.86 -9.89 1.18
CA LYS A 113 6.82 -10.80 0.04
C LYS A 113 5.36 -11.08 -0.29
N TRP A 114 5.02 -10.97 -1.56
CA TRP A 114 3.70 -11.29 -2.06
C TRP A 114 3.30 -12.72 -1.70
N ARG A 115 2.26 -12.86 -0.88
CA ARG A 115 1.65 -14.13 -0.48
C ARG A 115 0.18 -13.92 -0.11
N ASN A 116 -0.63 -14.95 -0.28
CA ASN A 116 -2.03 -14.92 0.15
C ASN A 116 -2.12 -14.80 1.67
N ASN A 117 -3.14 -14.09 2.15
CA ASN A 117 -3.42 -13.88 3.58
C ASN A 117 -2.24 -13.25 4.34
N TYR A 118 -1.56 -12.28 3.74
CA TYR A 118 -0.52 -11.52 4.44
C TYR A 118 -1.15 -10.70 5.59
N VAL A 119 -0.47 -10.66 6.74
CA VAL A 119 -0.88 -9.85 7.89
C VAL A 119 -0.15 -8.52 7.83
N PHE A 120 -0.88 -7.46 7.51
CA PHE A 120 -0.40 -6.09 7.44
C PHE A 120 -0.51 -5.46 8.82
N LYS A 121 0.62 -5.08 9.40
CA LYS A 121 0.69 -4.48 10.73
C LYS A 121 0.79 -2.96 10.60
N LEU A 122 -0.22 -2.24 11.07
CA LEU A 122 -0.23 -0.78 11.09
C LEU A 122 0.30 -0.32 12.43
N GLU A 123 1.37 0.46 12.39
CA GLU A 123 1.90 1.13 13.58
C GLU A 123 1.02 2.33 13.94
N GLN A 124 0.76 2.54 15.23
CA GLN A 124 0.06 3.74 15.66
C GLN A 124 0.89 5.00 15.34
N PHE A 125 0.21 6.08 14.98
CA PHE A 125 0.89 7.34 14.71
C PHE A 125 1.42 7.94 16.01
N LYS A 126 2.75 7.98 16.16
CA LYS A 126 3.41 8.37 17.42
C LYS A 126 3.55 9.87 17.57
N LYS A 127 3.62 10.32 18.83
CA LYS A 127 4.01 11.68 19.18
C LYS A 127 5.43 11.96 18.64
N GLY A 128 5.57 13.04 17.88
CA GLY A 128 6.84 13.44 17.26
C GLY A 128 6.95 13.09 15.77
N TYR A 129 6.03 12.28 15.23
CA TYR A 129 5.87 12.16 13.79
C TYR A 129 5.25 13.43 13.20
N SER A 130 5.70 13.78 11.99
CA SER A 130 5.19 14.94 11.27
C SER A 130 4.08 14.52 10.32
N HIS A 131 2.94 15.18 10.45
CA HIS A 131 1.80 15.00 9.56
C HIS A 131 2.12 15.46 8.13
N SER A 132 2.88 16.55 7.98
CA SER A 132 3.33 17.01 6.66
C SER A 132 4.14 15.92 5.94
N LYS A 133 5.14 15.35 6.62
CA LYS A 133 5.94 14.24 6.06
C LYS A 133 5.12 12.98 5.79
N HIS A 134 4.07 12.74 6.56
CA HIS A 134 3.23 11.56 6.40
C HIS A 134 2.30 11.69 5.20
N ILE A 135 1.73 12.87 4.97
CA ILE A 135 0.98 13.20 3.74
C ILE A 135 1.89 13.01 2.52
N ASP A 136 3.13 13.53 2.57
CA ASP A 136 4.10 13.34 1.49
C ASP A 136 4.44 11.86 1.28
N PHE A 137 4.58 11.10 2.36
CA PHE A 137 4.83 9.67 2.32
C PHE A 137 3.70 8.91 1.63
N ILE A 138 2.44 9.28 1.86
CA ILE A 138 1.29 8.65 1.19
C ILE A 138 1.20 9.10 -0.27
N ASN A 139 1.38 10.39 -0.56
CA ASN A 139 1.25 10.95 -1.91
C ASN A 139 2.36 10.49 -2.87
N THR A 140 3.57 10.29 -2.36
CA THR A 140 4.69 9.81 -3.18
C THR A 140 4.51 8.36 -3.62
N ALA A 141 3.69 7.59 -2.90
CA ALA A 141 3.33 6.24 -3.31
C ALA A 141 2.54 6.27 -4.63
N LEU A 142 1.54 7.14 -4.71
CA LEU A 142 0.49 6.97 -5.70
C LEU A 142 0.13 8.30 -6.35
N SER A 143 0.04 8.29 -7.68
CA SER A 143 -0.69 9.35 -8.37
C SER A 143 -2.18 9.15 -8.11
N LEU A 144 -2.77 9.84 -7.13
CA LEU A 144 -4.20 9.72 -6.80
C LEU A 144 -4.96 10.98 -7.20
N ASN A 145 -6.25 10.79 -7.51
CA ASN A 145 -7.18 11.89 -7.69
C ASN A 145 -7.95 12.17 -6.37
N SER A 146 -8.63 13.30 -6.29
CA SER A 146 -9.36 13.73 -5.10
C SER A 146 -10.53 12.83 -4.70
N SER A 147 -11.04 12.00 -5.61
CA SER A 147 -12.16 11.08 -5.32
C SER A 147 -11.71 9.76 -4.68
N SER A 148 -10.40 9.49 -4.61
CA SER A 148 -9.84 8.32 -3.93
C SER A 148 -10.28 8.25 -2.47
N LYS A 149 -10.72 7.06 -2.03
CA LYS A 149 -11.03 6.79 -0.62
C LYS A 149 -9.81 6.99 0.27
N LEU A 150 -8.61 6.66 -0.22
CA LEU A 150 -7.37 6.89 0.51
C LEU A 150 -7.11 8.38 0.73
N VAL A 151 -7.29 9.21 -0.32
CA VAL A 151 -7.17 10.68 -0.23
C VAL A 151 -8.15 11.25 0.81
N GLN A 152 -9.40 10.79 0.77
CA GLN A 152 -10.39 11.19 1.78
C GLN A 152 -9.97 10.76 3.19
N ALA A 153 -9.42 9.55 3.34
CA ALA A 153 -9.05 8.98 4.63
C ALA A 153 -7.96 9.78 5.34
N TYR A 154 -6.90 10.25 4.64
CA TYR A 154 -5.82 11.01 5.27
C TYR A 154 -6.04 12.54 5.25
N SER A 155 -7.09 13.04 4.59
CA SER A 155 -7.35 14.49 4.42
C SER A 155 -7.33 15.31 5.72
N TRP A 156 -7.72 14.71 6.85
CA TRP A 156 -7.72 15.34 8.17
C TRP A 156 -6.31 15.73 8.66
N GLU A 157 -5.25 15.06 8.18
CA GLU A 157 -3.87 15.35 8.57
C GLU A 157 -3.43 16.74 8.11
N GLY A 158 -4.05 17.29 7.06
CA GLY A 158 -3.71 18.60 6.50
C GLY A 158 -3.78 19.72 7.54
N GLN A 159 -4.75 19.69 8.45
CA GLN A 159 -4.87 20.69 9.52
C GLN A 159 -3.70 20.64 10.49
N PHE A 160 -3.17 19.46 10.77
CA PHE A 160 -2.02 19.29 11.65
C PHE A 160 -0.72 19.67 10.92
N ALA A 161 -0.58 19.27 9.66
CA ALA A 161 0.54 19.67 8.80
C ALA A 161 0.66 21.20 8.70
N SER A 162 -0.44 21.92 8.48
CA SER A 162 -0.42 23.39 8.43
C SER A 162 0.03 24.03 9.77
N LYS A 163 -0.39 23.46 10.90
CA LYS A 163 0.05 23.93 12.23
C LYS A 163 1.54 23.66 12.47
N GLU A 164 2.05 22.51 12.04
CA GLU A 164 3.48 22.18 12.09
C GLU A 164 4.31 23.21 11.32
N GLU A 165 3.89 23.55 10.10
CA GLU A 165 4.56 24.56 9.26
C GLU A 165 4.54 25.96 9.89
N GLU A 166 3.39 26.38 10.44
CA GLU A 166 3.28 27.68 11.10
C GLU A 166 4.24 27.79 12.30
N LEU A 167 4.31 26.74 13.11
CA LEU A 167 5.24 26.66 14.24
C LEU A 167 6.70 26.70 13.78
N TYR A 168 7.04 26.00 12.70
CA TYR A 168 8.37 26.03 12.10
C TYR A 168 8.74 27.43 11.59
N ARG A 169 7.82 28.10 10.88
CA ARG A 169 8.02 29.48 10.39
C ARG A 169 8.22 30.46 11.54
N LYS A 170 7.39 30.40 12.59
CA LYS A 170 7.53 31.23 13.79
C LYS A 170 8.90 31.04 14.45
N LYS A 171 9.30 29.78 14.70
CA LYS A 171 10.62 29.46 15.29
C LYS A 171 11.77 30.03 14.47
N ARG A 172 11.70 29.96 13.14
CA ARG A 172 12.74 30.54 12.27
C ARG A 172 12.85 32.05 12.47
N ILE A 173 11.73 32.78 12.57
CA ILE A 173 11.76 34.23 12.76
C ILE A 173 12.49 34.62 14.06
N TYR A 174 12.25 33.89 15.16
CA TYR A 174 12.92 34.14 16.44
C TYR A 174 14.40 33.73 16.51
N ILE A 175 14.91 32.97 15.53
CA ILE A 175 16.34 32.60 15.46
C ILE A 175 17.16 33.70 14.77
N TRP A 176 16.51 34.61 14.02
CA TRP A 176 17.16 35.72 13.30
C TRP A 176 16.93 37.09 13.96
N LEU A 177 16.41 37.11 15.20
CA LEU A 177 16.24 38.27 16.06
C LEU A 177 17.07 38.07 17.34
#